data_AF-A0A9E3QCK3-F1
#
_entry.id   AF-A0A9E3QCK3-F1
#
_cell.length_a   1.000
_cell.length_b   1.000
_cell.length_c   1.000
_cell.angle_alpha   90.00
_cell.angle_beta   90.00
_cell.angle_gamma   90.00
#
_symmetry.space_group_name_H-M   'P 1'
#
loop_
_entity.id
_entity.type
_entity.pdbx_description
1 polymer ?
#
loop_
_entity_poly.entity_id
_entity_poly.type
_entity_poly.pdbx_seq_one_letter_code
_entity_poly.pdbx_strand_id
1 'polypeptide(L)'
;MTGDSTRITTISGPKEEPISAGETAHEHADGFPIEVEGEEPIDWRLAEIEMAGEEVAAGWKPAPHPPIAPEVRFLHISRTIHQLVTDRNRSVGIFLFVASLGFGSSTALLNAPERVETIVPLRAIQYWCLPATFGTLAVIGAFTSLILIRTRIGLIFEVVKMNALLGLPAERVKRVNPLSVFFLMHALVVLLGGASAALAAGMLAWHGRNPLPRLDEPGRGSAMALSTGLIVFSVYVGVLLLAYYGTILRATSEPRLQQVRT
;
A
#
# COMPACT_ATOMS: atom_id res chain seq x y z
N MET A 1 -21.84 68.72 43.27
CA MET A 1 -21.91 68.06 44.60
C MET A 1 -23.30 67.48 44.75
N THR A 2 -23.37 66.24 45.24
CA THR A 2 -24.52 65.51 45.85
C THR A 2 -25.74 65.26 44.93
N GLY A 3 -26.11 64.03 44.56
CA GLY A 3 -26.28 62.80 45.37
C GLY A 3 -27.77 62.71 45.77
N ASP A 4 -28.61 61.93 45.09
CA ASP A 4 -28.92 60.51 45.30
C ASP A 4 -30.29 60.34 46.01
N SER A 5 -30.97 59.21 45.74
CA SER A 5 -32.08 58.58 46.50
C SER A 5 -33.44 58.33 45.80
N THR A 6 -33.53 57.13 45.20
CA THR A 6 -34.48 56.01 45.44
C THR A 6 -35.95 56.19 45.89
N ARG A 7 -36.87 55.46 45.22
CA ARG A 7 -37.99 54.66 45.81
C ARG A 7 -38.55 53.68 44.74
N ILE A 8 -38.43 52.35 44.90
CA ILE A 8 -39.39 51.35 45.50
C ILE A 8 -40.74 51.29 44.75
N THR A 9 -41.46 50.20 44.44
CA THR A 9 -41.33 48.71 44.26
C THR A 9 -42.78 48.22 43.97
N THR A 10 -42.98 47.15 43.16
CA THR A 10 -44.10 46.14 43.25
C THR A 10 -45.55 46.57 42.87
N ILE A 11 -46.45 45.81 42.20
CA ILE A 11 -46.95 44.42 42.38
C ILE A 11 -47.66 43.87 41.08
N SER A 12 -47.55 42.54 40.88
CA SER A 12 -48.24 41.51 40.03
C SER A 12 -49.65 41.76 39.45
N GLY A 13 -50.19 41.09 38.40
CA GLY A 13 -49.95 39.87 37.58
C GLY A 13 -51.24 39.60 36.73
N PRO A 14 -51.61 38.38 36.25
CA PRO A 14 -50.97 37.44 35.29
C PRO A 14 -51.86 37.03 34.06
N LYS A 15 -51.25 36.28 33.11
CA LYS A 15 -51.77 35.20 32.20
C LYS A 15 -52.69 35.52 31.00
N GLU A 16 -52.21 35.30 29.77
CA GLU A 16 -52.49 34.12 28.89
C GLU A 16 -51.78 34.24 27.52
N GLU A 17 -51.10 33.16 27.12
CA GLU A 17 -50.55 32.81 25.78
C GLU A 17 -51.68 32.24 24.87
N PRO A 18 -51.55 31.99 23.53
CA PRO A 18 -50.35 31.35 22.94
C PRO A 18 -50.02 31.50 21.40
N ILE A 19 -48.81 31.03 21.03
CA ILE A 19 -48.25 30.47 19.74
C ILE A 19 -48.26 31.33 18.45
N SER A 20 -47.32 31.27 17.49
CA SER A 20 -46.07 30.53 17.12
C SER A 20 -45.45 31.34 15.96
N ALA A 21 -44.22 31.23 15.45
CA ALA A 21 -42.93 30.56 15.66
C ALA A 21 -42.08 31.21 14.54
N GLY A 22 -40.78 31.47 14.59
CA GLY A 22 -39.64 31.08 15.39
C GLY A 22 -38.42 31.29 14.45
N GLU A 23 -37.19 31.40 14.87
CA GLU A 23 -36.59 31.71 16.15
C GLU A 23 -35.18 32.18 15.79
N THR A 24 -34.77 33.26 16.41
CA THR A 24 -33.57 34.05 16.17
C THR A 24 -32.32 33.34 16.66
N ALA A 25 -31.20 33.69 16.02
CA ALA A 25 -29.85 33.50 16.53
C ALA A 25 -29.74 33.82 18.04
N HIS A 26 -28.92 33.03 18.75
CA HIS A 26 -28.11 33.57 19.83
C HIS A 26 -26.81 32.75 20.02
N GLU A 27 -25.70 33.49 20.01
CA GLU A 27 -24.44 33.16 20.65
C GLU A 27 -24.67 32.73 22.10
N HIS A 28 -23.88 31.79 22.61
CA HIS A 28 -23.11 32.00 23.84
C HIS A 28 -21.94 31.02 23.90
N ALA A 29 -20.77 31.59 24.12
CA ALA A 29 -19.57 30.88 24.50
C ALA A 29 -19.83 30.15 25.82
N ASP A 30 -19.55 28.85 25.83
CA ASP A 30 -19.16 28.15 27.05
C ASP A 30 -18.00 27.21 26.72
N GLY A 31 -16.98 27.30 27.57
CA GLY A 31 -15.66 26.74 27.35
C GLY A 31 -15.63 25.21 27.28
N PHE A 32 -14.54 24.70 26.69
CA PHE A 32 -14.20 23.29 26.71
C PHE A 32 -13.92 22.79 28.14
N PRO A 33 -14.62 21.74 28.61
CA PRO A 33 -13.99 20.69 29.37
C PRO A 33 -13.59 19.56 28.40
N ILE A 34 -12.29 19.37 28.28
CA ILE A 34 -11.70 18.13 27.77
C ILE A 34 -12.04 17.04 28.77
N GLU A 35 -12.82 16.05 28.35
CA GLU A 35 -12.75 14.63 28.76
C GLU A 35 -13.92 13.88 28.12
N VAL A 36 -13.75 13.48 26.85
CA VAL A 36 -14.50 12.34 26.29
C VAL A 36 -13.53 11.52 25.45
N GLU A 37 -13.10 10.43 26.07
CA GLU A 37 -12.47 9.26 25.51
C GLU A 37 -13.41 8.65 24.45
N GLY A 38 -13.00 8.68 23.18
CA GLY A 38 -13.76 8.06 22.10
C GLY A 38 -13.20 8.48 20.74
N GLU A 39 -12.84 7.51 19.92
CA GLU A 39 -12.32 7.67 18.55
C GLU A 39 -13.37 8.22 17.55
N GLU A 40 -14.63 8.36 18.00
CA GLU A 40 -15.80 8.75 17.19
C GLU A 40 -15.74 10.12 16.47
N PRO A 41 -15.19 11.22 17.01
CA PRO A 41 -15.18 12.51 16.31
C PRO A 41 -14.13 12.56 15.19
N ILE A 42 -13.14 11.66 15.22
CA ILE A 42 -12.13 11.52 14.17
C ILE A 42 -12.72 10.70 13.02
N ASP A 43 -13.45 9.63 13.33
CA ASP A 43 -14.09 8.77 12.33
C ASP A 43 -15.20 9.48 11.56
N TRP A 44 -16.00 10.31 12.23
CA TRP A 44 -16.97 11.20 11.54
C TRP A 44 -16.28 12.12 10.53
N ARG A 45 -15.20 12.79 10.94
CA ARG A 45 -14.47 13.70 10.04
C ARG A 45 -13.75 12.94 8.93
N LEU A 46 -13.33 11.71 9.17
CA LEU A 46 -12.70 10.86 8.16
C LEU A 46 -13.72 10.41 7.12
N ALA A 47 -14.93 10.04 7.54
CA ALA A 47 -16.05 9.70 6.66
C ALA A 47 -16.52 10.90 5.82
N GLU A 48 -16.52 12.11 6.41
CA GLU A 48 -16.85 13.35 5.70
C GLU A 48 -15.78 13.70 4.65
N ILE A 49 -14.50 13.44 4.94
CA ILE A 49 -13.39 13.58 4.00
C ILE A 49 -13.44 12.51 2.90
N GLU A 50 -13.86 11.28 3.22
CA GLU A 50 -14.03 10.19 2.26
C GLU A 50 -15.20 10.45 1.30
N MET A 51 -16.35 10.92 1.81
CA MET A 51 -17.48 11.40 1.00
C MET A 51 -17.06 12.55 0.08
N ALA A 52 -16.34 13.55 0.60
CA ALA A 52 -15.81 14.64 -0.23
C ALA A 52 -14.84 14.13 -1.31
N GLY A 53 -14.13 13.03 -1.05
CA GLY A 53 -13.27 12.35 -2.03
C GLY A 53 -14.06 11.65 -3.15
N GLU A 54 -15.18 11.00 -2.82
CA GLU A 54 -16.10 10.41 -3.80
C GLU A 54 -16.79 11.47 -4.67
N GLU A 55 -17.17 12.61 -4.07
CA GLU A 55 -17.78 13.74 -4.78
C GLU A 55 -16.84 14.36 -5.82
N VAL A 56 -15.56 14.48 -5.49
CA VAL A 56 -14.51 14.93 -6.44
C VAL A 56 -14.30 13.90 -7.56
N ALA A 57 -14.38 12.59 -7.26
CA ALA A 57 -14.30 11.53 -8.25
C ALA A 57 -15.54 11.47 -9.17
N ALA A 58 -16.70 11.88 -8.67
CA ALA A 58 -17.95 12.04 -9.42
C ALA A 58 -17.98 13.32 -10.29
N GLY A 59 -16.89 14.10 -10.31
CA GLY A 59 -16.78 15.32 -11.10
C GLY A 59 -17.41 16.54 -10.44
N TRP A 60 -17.81 16.46 -9.17
CA TRP A 60 -18.25 17.61 -8.41
C TRP A 60 -17.03 18.47 -8.09
N LYS A 61 -17.03 19.73 -8.51
CA LYS A 61 -16.00 20.70 -8.11
C LYS A 61 -16.40 21.25 -6.75
N PRO A 62 -15.68 20.93 -5.66
CA PRO A 62 -15.97 21.52 -4.36
C PRO A 62 -15.84 23.04 -4.47
N ALA A 63 -16.69 23.76 -3.73
CA ALA A 63 -16.53 25.20 -3.59
C ALA A 63 -15.10 25.51 -3.11
N PRO A 64 -14.45 26.58 -3.60
CA PRO A 64 -13.07 26.87 -3.25
C PRO A 64 -12.95 27.09 -1.73
N HIS A 65 -12.46 26.07 -1.04
CA HIS A 65 -12.17 26.16 0.39
C HIS A 65 -10.97 27.09 0.60
N PRO A 66 -10.96 27.89 1.68
CA PRO A 66 -9.81 28.69 2.04
C PRO A 66 -8.57 27.78 2.14
N PRO A 67 -7.41 28.23 1.65
CA PRO A 67 -6.22 27.39 1.60
C PRO A 67 -5.90 26.89 3.00
N ILE A 68 -5.94 25.56 3.19
CA ILE A 68 -5.57 24.90 4.44
C ILE A 68 -4.21 25.43 4.91
N ALA A 69 -4.10 25.75 6.19
CA ALA A 69 -2.88 26.28 6.80
C ALA A 69 -1.66 25.38 6.47
N PRO A 70 -0.48 25.95 6.18
CA PRO A 70 0.72 25.20 5.79
C PRO A 70 1.10 24.10 6.77
N GLU A 71 0.88 24.33 8.07
CA GLU A 71 1.15 23.39 9.17
C GLU A 71 0.30 22.11 9.08
N VAL A 72 -0.99 22.25 8.76
CA VAL A 72 -1.91 21.12 8.60
C VAL A 72 -1.57 20.32 7.34
N ARG A 73 -1.17 20.98 6.25
CA ARG A 73 -0.69 20.31 5.03
C ARG A 73 0.58 19.50 5.29
N PHE A 74 1.51 20.07 6.07
CA PHE A 74 2.74 19.38 6.45
C PHE A 74 2.46 18.11 7.27
N LEU A 75 1.58 18.20 8.27
CA LEU A 75 1.18 17.05 9.09
C LEU A 75 0.52 15.95 8.26
N HIS A 76 -0.34 16.31 7.31
CA HIS A 76 -0.99 15.35 6.41
C HIS A 76 0.04 14.62 5.53
N ILE A 77 0.92 15.36 4.85
CA ILE A 77 1.96 14.78 3.98
C ILE A 77 2.92 13.88 4.79
N SER A 78 3.31 14.30 6.00
CA SER A 78 4.15 13.51 6.89
C SER A 78 3.48 12.19 7.28
N ARG A 79 2.20 12.21 7.65
CA ARG A 79 1.40 11.02 7.95
C ARG A 79 1.32 10.08 6.75
N THR A 80 1.04 10.60 5.56
CA THR A 80 0.97 9.80 4.32
C THR A 80 2.31 9.16 3.98
N ILE A 81 3.43 9.89 4.11
CA ILE A 81 4.77 9.31 3.90
C ILE A 81 5.02 8.17 4.88
N HIS A 82 4.70 8.36 6.17
CA HIS A 82 4.88 7.33 7.18
C HIS A 82 4.05 6.07 6.87
N GLN A 83 2.77 6.25 6.52
CA GLN A 83 1.89 5.14 6.13
C GLN A 83 2.42 4.39 4.90
N LEU A 84 2.83 5.10 3.85
CA LEU A 84 3.41 4.50 2.64
C LEU A 84 4.66 3.67 2.94
N VAL A 85 5.53 4.15 3.84
CA VAL A 85 6.73 3.41 4.24
C VAL A 85 6.37 2.17 5.06
N THR A 86 5.45 2.30 6.01
CA THR A 86 5.00 1.20 6.87
C THR A 86 4.31 0.10 6.05
N ASP A 87 3.38 0.47 5.17
CA ASP A 87 2.67 -0.47 4.30
C ASP A 87 3.62 -1.20 3.35
N ARG A 88 4.59 -0.47 2.78
CA ARG A 88 5.64 -1.06 1.95
C ARG A 88 6.46 -2.09 2.73
N ASN A 89 6.96 -1.70 3.91
CA ASN A 89 7.78 -2.59 4.73
C ASN A 89 7.01 -3.83 5.19
N ARG A 90 5.74 -3.64 5.59
CA ARG A 90 4.83 -4.73 5.97
C ARG A 90 4.59 -5.68 4.81
N SER A 91 4.28 -5.17 3.62
CA SER A 91 4.04 -5.97 2.42
C SER A 91 5.27 -6.81 2.04
N VAL A 92 6.46 -6.21 2.02
CA VAL A 92 7.72 -6.91 1.74
C VAL A 92 8.01 -7.95 2.82
N GLY A 93 7.86 -7.60 4.09
CA GLY A 93 8.09 -8.51 5.21
C GLY A 93 7.20 -9.75 5.17
N ILE A 94 5.90 -9.57 4.91
CA ILE A 94 4.95 -10.68 4.76
C ILE A 94 5.34 -11.55 3.56
N PHE A 95 5.66 -10.96 2.41
CA PHE A 95 6.07 -11.71 1.24
C PHE A 95 7.32 -12.56 1.51
N LEU A 96 8.37 -11.97 2.09
CA LEU A 96 9.62 -12.68 2.40
C LEU A 96 9.40 -13.79 3.44
N PHE A 97 8.55 -13.55 4.43
CA PHE A 97 8.19 -14.56 5.42
C PHE A 97 7.48 -15.76 4.77
N VAL A 98 6.43 -15.50 3.98
CA VAL A 98 5.68 -16.56 3.27
C VAL A 98 6.58 -17.30 2.29
N ALA A 99 7.43 -16.59 1.56
CA ALA A 99 8.38 -17.21 0.65
C ALA A 99 9.38 -18.10 1.40
N SER A 100 9.92 -17.65 2.52
CA SER A 100 10.87 -18.43 3.33
C SER A 100 10.22 -19.73 3.84
N LEU A 101 8.99 -19.66 4.34
CA LEU A 101 8.23 -20.84 4.76
C LEU A 101 7.93 -21.78 3.58
N GLY A 102 7.55 -21.22 2.43
CA GLY A 102 7.27 -21.97 1.21
C GLY A 102 8.51 -22.72 0.70
N PHE A 103 9.67 -22.05 0.65
CA PHE A 103 10.93 -22.66 0.26
C PHE A 103 11.40 -23.72 1.27
N GLY A 104 11.27 -23.44 2.58
CA GLY A 104 11.63 -24.39 3.63
C GLY A 104 10.78 -25.67 3.58
N SER A 105 9.46 -25.52 3.50
CA SER A 105 8.53 -26.66 3.39
C SER A 105 8.73 -27.45 2.09
N SER A 106 8.93 -26.78 0.97
CA SER A 106 9.20 -27.43 -0.32
C SER A 106 10.52 -28.22 -0.29
N THR A 107 11.56 -27.66 0.34
CA THR A 107 12.85 -28.34 0.49
C THR A 107 12.74 -29.56 1.42
N ALA A 108 11.98 -29.44 2.52
CA ALA A 108 11.71 -30.57 3.40
C ALA A 108 10.94 -31.68 2.67
N LEU A 109 9.94 -31.32 1.85
CA LEU A 109 9.16 -32.27 1.06
C LEU A 109 10.00 -33.00 0.02
N LEU A 110 10.95 -32.32 -0.62
CA LEU A 110 11.85 -32.91 -1.62
C LEU A 110 12.91 -33.83 -1.00
N ASN A 111 13.28 -33.62 0.27
CA ASN A 111 14.26 -34.44 0.99
C ASN A 111 13.64 -35.54 1.86
N ALA A 112 12.31 -35.64 1.91
CA ALA A 112 11.63 -36.63 2.75
C ALA A 112 11.85 -38.05 2.21
N PRO A 113 12.31 -39.01 3.05
CA PRO A 113 12.56 -40.38 2.60
C PRO A 113 11.24 -41.14 2.36
N GLU A 114 11.14 -41.86 1.25
CA GLU A 114 9.98 -42.70 0.88
C GLU A 114 9.85 -44.00 1.73
N ARG A 115 10.28 -43.98 3.00
CA ARG A 115 10.42 -45.19 3.84
C ARG A 115 9.11 -45.75 4.38
N VAL A 116 8.00 -45.04 4.25
CA VAL A 116 6.70 -45.43 4.82
C VAL A 116 5.67 -45.48 3.70
N GLU A 117 4.94 -46.61 3.62
CA GLU A 117 3.76 -46.75 2.76
C GLU A 117 2.72 -45.71 3.18
N THR A 118 2.70 -44.59 2.45
CA THR A 118 1.79 -43.49 2.68
C THR A 118 0.50 -43.74 1.89
N ILE A 119 -0.65 -43.39 2.47
CA ILE A 119 -1.97 -43.53 1.82
C ILE A 119 -2.00 -42.77 0.47
N VAL A 120 -1.27 -41.66 0.37
CA VAL A 120 -1.06 -40.91 -0.88
C VAL A 120 0.43 -40.92 -1.21
N PRO A 121 0.83 -41.34 -2.42
CA PRO A 121 2.24 -41.38 -2.78
C PRO A 121 2.84 -39.97 -2.79
N LEU A 122 3.95 -39.79 -2.09
CA LEU A 122 4.63 -38.50 -1.94
C LEU A 122 4.95 -37.83 -3.29
N ARG A 123 5.26 -38.64 -4.32
CA ARG A 123 5.51 -38.18 -5.69
C ARG A 123 4.31 -37.49 -6.33
N ALA A 124 3.09 -37.95 -6.05
CA ALA A 124 1.89 -37.30 -6.57
C ALA A 124 1.70 -35.92 -5.94
N ILE A 125 1.98 -35.79 -4.64
CA ILE A 125 1.94 -34.50 -3.94
C ILE A 125 3.01 -33.57 -4.51
N GLN A 126 4.25 -34.03 -4.70
CA GLN A 126 5.32 -33.23 -5.29
C GLN A 126 4.98 -32.77 -6.72
N TYR A 127 4.35 -33.64 -7.52
CA TYR A 127 3.97 -33.36 -8.91
C TYR A 127 2.91 -32.24 -9.01
N TRP A 128 1.86 -32.29 -8.19
CA TRP A 128 0.75 -31.33 -8.29
C TRP A 128 0.95 -30.09 -7.41
N CYS A 129 1.48 -30.26 -6.20
CA CYS A 129 1.52 -29.18 -5.22
C CYS A 129 2.72 -28.25 -5.42
N LEU A 130 3.92 -28.76 -5.74
CA LEU A 130 5.11 -27.90 -5.85
C LEU A 130 5.01 -26.88 -7.00
N PRO A 131 4.61 -27.25 -8.23
CA PRO A 131 4.48 -26.26 -9.29
C PRO A 131 3.40 -25.21 -8.97
N ALA A 132 2.32 -25.63 -8.32
CA ALA A 132 1.24 -24.73 -7.92
C ALA A 132 1.67 -23.74 -6.82
N THR A 133 2.43 -24.19 -5.82
CA THR A 133 2.92 -23.32 -4.74
C THR A 133 3.93 -22.30 -5.28
N PHE A 134 4.91 -22.74 -6.07
CA PHE A 134 5.89 -21.85 -6.68
C PHE A 134 5.26 -20.89 -7.70
N GLY A 135 4.28 -21.37 -8.48
CA GLY A 135 3.52 -20.54 -9.41
C GLY A 135 2.72 -19.44 -8.68
N THR A 136 2.05 -19.80 -7.59
CA THR A 136 1.32 -18.84 -6.76
C THR A 136 2.28 -17.81 -6.15
N LEU A 137 3.43 -18.24 -5.64
CA LEU A 137 4.43 -17.34 -5.08
C LEU A 137 5.00 -16.38 -6.13
N ALA A 138 5.18 -16.84 -7.37
CA ALA A 138 5.59 -16.00 -8.49
C ALA A 138 4.55 -14.92 -8.85
N VAL A 139 3.27 -15.28 -8.84
CA VAL A 139 2.16 -14.34 -9.08
C VAL A 139 2.10 -13.30 -7.97
N ILE A 140 2.13 -13.73 -6.70
CA ILE A 140 2.16 -12.81 -5.56
C ILE A 140 3.37 -11.88 -5.66
N GLY A 141 4.56 -12.42 -5.98
CA GLY A 141 5.77 -11.62 -6.17
C GLY A 141 5.64 -10.56 -7.26
N ALA A 142 4.92 -10.86 -8.36
CA ALA A 142 4.67 -9.90 -9.43
C ALA A 142 3.73 -8.78 -8.96
N PHE A 143 2.65 -9.11 -8.25
CA PHE A 143 1.75 -8.12 -7.67
C PHE A 143 2.45 -7.25 -6.62
N THR A 144 3.20 -7.86 -5.70
CA THR A 144 3.99 -7.12 -4.70
C THR A 144 4.98 -6.19 -5.39
N SER A 145 5.66 -6.66 -6.45
CA SER A 145 6.57 -5.84 -7.26
C SER A 145 5.89 -4.58 -7.85
N LEU A 146 4.68 -4.72 -8.40
CA LEU A 146 3.90 -3.60 -8.92
C LEU A 146 3.42 -2.64 -7.82
N ILE A 147 3.02 -3.16 -6.65
CA ILE A 147 2.66 -2.35 -5.49
C ILE A 147 3.88 -1.54 -4.99
N LEU A 148 5.07 -2.13 -4.99
CA LEU A 148 6.31 -1.44 -4.62
C LEU A 148 6.66 -0.30 -5.59
N ILE A 149 6.39 -0.47 -6.88
CA ILE A 149 6.53 0.61 -7.86
C ILE A 149 5.55 1.75 -7.52
N ARG A 150 4.26 1.43 -7.31
CA ARG A 150 3.23 2.42 -7.00
C ARG A 150 3.53 3.19 -5.71
N THR A 151 3.88 2.49 -4.65
CA THR A 151 4.23 3.11 -3.35
C THR A 151 5.47 4.01 -3.46
N ARG A 152 6.49 3.61 -4.23
CA ARG A 152 7.67 4.44 -4.49
C ARG A 152 7.33 5.73 -5.22
N ILE A 153 6.48 5.66 -6.25
CA ILE A 153 6.03 6.84 -6.99
C ILE A 153 5.24 7.78 -6.07
N GLY A 154 4.29 7.24 -5.30
CA GLY A 154 3.52 8.02 -4.32
C GLY A 154 4.42 8.73 -3.31
N LEU A 155 5.42 8.03 -2.78
CA LEU A 155 6.37 8.61 -1.83
C LEU A 155 7.20 9.74 -2.45
N ILE A 156 7.62 9.62 -3.71
CA ILE A 156 8.33 10.72 -4.40
C ILE A 156 7.42 11.94 -4.54
N PHE A 157 6.14 11.76 -4.87
CA PHE A 157 5.21 12.89 -4.96
C PHE A 157 4.99 13.56 -3.61
N GLU A 158 4.78 12.80 -2.53
CA GLU A 158 4.61 13.37 -1.19
C GLU A 158 5.86 14.11 -0.70
N VAL A 159 7.05 13.55 -0.93
CA VAL A 159 8.32 14.24 -0.60
C VAL A 159 8.50 15.52 -1.42
N VAL A 160 8.09 15.54 -2.69
CA VAL A 160 8.16 16.74 -3.53
C VAL A 160 7.20 17.82 -3.04
N LYS A 161 5.98 17.45 -2.63
CA LYS A 161 5.04 18.39 -1.98
C LYS A 161 5.62 18.98 -0.70
N MET A 162 6.25 18.15 0.13
CA MET A 162 6.89 18.61 1.37
C MET A 162 8.04 19.57 1.08
N ASN A 163 8.89 19.27 0.09
CA ASN A 163 9.97 20.17 -0.32
C ASN A 163 9.44 21.51 -0.85
N ALA A 164 8.31 21.51 -1.57
CA ALA A 164 7.67 22.73 -2.04
C ALA A 164 7.16 23.60 -0.87
N LEU A 165 6.54 23.00 0.14
CA LEU A 165 6.11 23.71 1.36
C LEU A 165 7.29 24.30 2.14
N LEU A 166 8.45 23.65 2.12
CA LEU A 166 9.67 24.09 2.79
C LEU A 166 10.53 25.04 1.94
N GLY A 167 10.11 25.37 0.71
CA GLY A 167 10.89 26.22 -0.21
C GLY A 167 12.20 25.58 -0.70
N LEU A 168 12.36 24.26 -0.56
CA LEU A 168 13.58 23.54 -0.93
C LEU A 168 13.54 23.09 -2.41
N PRO A 169 14.67 23.17 -3.14
CA PRO A 169 14.72 22.72 -4.53
C PRO A 169 14.54 21.20 -4.62
N ALA A 170 13.56 20.75 -5.42
CA ALA A 170 13.22 19.33 -5.55
C ALA A 170 14.29 18.48 -6.28
N GLU A 171 15.32 19.10 -6.84
CA GLU A 171 16.45 18.41 -7.49
C GLU A 171 17.32 17.63 -6.50
N ARG A 172 17.19 17.89 -5.19
CA ARG A 172 18.01 17.22 -4.16
C ARG A 172 17.74 15.73 -4.00
N VAL A 173 16.63 15.21 -4.55
CA VAL A 173 16.28 13.80 -4.45
C VAL A 173 16.82 13.04 -5.66
N LYS A 174 17.96 12.36 -5.50
CA LYS A 174 18.51 11.44 -6.50
C LYS A 174 17.50 10.32 -6.76
N ARG A 175 16.75 10.45 -7.87
CA ARG A 175 15.51 9.69 -8.17
C ARG A 175 15.73 8.21 -8.41
N VAL A 176 16.94 7.82 -8.80
CA VAL A 176 17.32 6.42 -9.03
C VAL A 176 18.69 6.20 -8.43
N ASN A 177 18.73 5.54 -7.28
CA ASN A 177 19.97 5.02 -6.71
C ASN A 177 19.83 3.49 -6.64
N PRO A 178 20.68 2.72 -7.33
CA PRO A 178 20.63 1.25 -7.30
C PRO A 178 20.95 0.69 -5.91
N LEU A 179 21.56 1.47 -5.01
CA LEU A 179 21.76 1.09 -3.61
C LEU A 179 20.67 1.64 -2.68
N SER A 180 19.58 2.20 -3.23
CA SER A 180 18.45 2.64 -2.42
C SER A 180 17.75 1.44 -1.79
N VAL A 181 17.35 1.58 -0.53
CA VAL A 181 16.49 0.61 0.18
C VAL A 181 15.25 0.24 -0.65
N PHE A 182 14.67 1.19 -1.38
CA PHE A 182 13.52 0.95 -2.27
C PHE A 182 13.85 0.01 -3.43
N PHE A 183 15.04 0.14 -4.01
CA PHE A 183 15.48 -0.73 -5.09
C PHE A 183 15.83 -2.11 -4.54
N LEU A 184 16.54 -2.19 -3.41
CA LEU A 184 16.91 -3.46 -2.79
C LEU A 184 15.68 -4.30 -2.41
N MET A 185 14.67 -3.68 -1.77
CA MET A 185 13.42 -4.39 -1.44
C MET A 185 12.70 -4.90 -2.69
N HIS A 186 12.61 -4.08 -3.74
CA HIS A 186 11.99 -4.48 -5.00
C HIS A 186 12.79 -5.59 -5.69
N ALA A 187 14.12 -5.47 -5.74
CA ALA A 187 15.00 -6.48 -6.32
C ALA A 187 14.89 -7.81 -5.58
N LEU A 188 14.83 -7.82 -4.24
CA LEU A 188 14.62 -9.04 -3.46
C LEU A 188 13.30 -9.73 -3.83
N VAL A 189 12.20 -8.98 -3.89
CA VAL A 189 10.88 -9.52 -4.27
C VAL A 189 10.90 -10.08 -5.70
N VAL A 190 11.50 -9.35 -6.64
CA VAL A 190 11.58 -9.76 -8.06
C VAL A 190 12.47 -10.98 -8.25
N LEU A 191 13.62 -11.06 -7.57
CA LEU A 191 14.51 -12.21 -7.65
C LEU A 191 13.86 -13.46 -7.05
N LEU A 192 13.18 -13.34 -5.92
CA LEU A 192 12.53 -14.47 -5.25
C LEU A 192 11.27 -14.94 -6.00
N GLY A 193 10.47 -13.99 -6.50
CA GLY A 193 9.35 -14.27 -7.40
C GLY A 193 9.80 -14.91 -8.70
N GLY A 194 10.90 -14.41 -9.28
CA GLY A 194 11.52 -14.97 -10.48
C GLY A 194 12.06 -16.38 -10.27
N ALA A 195 12.75 -16.63 -9.15
CA ALA A 195 13.23 -17.97 -8.80
C ALA A 195 12.05 -18.95 -8.64
N SER A 196 10.94 -18.50 -8.06
CA SER A 196 9.72 -19.29 -7.94
C SER A 196 9.10 -19.57 -9.31
N ALA A 197 9.02 -18.57 -10.20
CA ALA A 197 8.55 -18.74 -11.57
C ALA A 197 9.42 -19.74 -12.35
N ALA A 198 10.74 -19.67 -12.17
CA ALA A 198 11.70 -20.56 -12.79
C ALA A 198 11.52 -22.02 -12.34
N LEU A 199 11.32 -22.23 -11.03
CA LEU A 199 11.07 -23.55 -10.46
C LEU A 199 9.74 -24.12 -10.94
N ALA A 200 8.67 -23.33 -10.92
CA ALA A 200 7.36 -23.75 -11.42
C ALA A 200 7.43 -24.13 -12.91
N ALA A 201 8.01 -23.27 -13.75
CA ALA A 201 8.15 -23.53 -15.18
C ALA A 201 9.07 -24.72 -15.48
N GLY A 202 10.18 -24.85 -14.76
CA GLY A 202 11.11 -25.98 -14.89
C GLY A 202 10.45 -27.29 -14.50
N MET A 203 9.71 -27.33 -13.39
CA MET A 203 8.95 -28.50 -12.97
C MET A 203 7.87 -28.85 -14.00
N LEU A 204 7.08 -27.89 -14.47
CA LEU A 204 6.06 -28.14 -15.50
C LEU A 204 6.66 -28.62 -16.83
N ALA A 205 7.81 -28.06 -17.25
CA ALA A 205 8.51 -28.49 -18.46
C ALA A 205 9.07 -29.92 -18.33
N TRP A 206 9.54 -30.28 -17.13
CA TRP A 206 9.95 -31.65 -16.81
C TRP A 206 8.75 -32.62 -16.85
N HIS A 207 7.61 -32.22 -16.26
CA HIS A 207 6.40 -33.03 -16.18
C HIS A 207 5.67 -33.21 -17.52
N GLY A 208 5.56 -32.15 -18.33
CA GLY A 208 4.82 -32.16 -19.60
C GLY A 208 5.37 -33.12 -20.66
N ARG A 209 6.63 -33.57 -20.54
CA ARG A 209 7.23 -34.58 -21.43
C ARG A 209 7.17 -36.01 -20.87
N ASN A 210 7.04 -36.17 -19.56
CA ASN A 210 7.03 -37.46 -18.88
C ASN A 210 5.74 -37.62 -18.07
N PRO A 211 4.59 -37.90 -18.71
CA PRO A 211 3.31 -38.12 -18.01
C PRO A 211 3.32 -39.37 -17.11
N LEU A 212 4.34 -40.24 -17.25
CA LEU A 212 4.68 -41.30 -16.30
C LEU A 212 6.20 -41.29 -16.02
N PRO A 213 6.63 -41.67 -14.81
CA PRO A 213 8.05 -41.76 -14.46
C PRO A 213 8.68 -42.97 -15.16
N ARG A 214 9.07 -42.83 -16.43
CA ARG A 214 9.91 -43.82 -17.11
C ARG A 214 11.37 -43.54 -16.76
N LEU A 215 12.03 -44.56 -16.22
CA LEU A 215 13.35 -44.54 -15.59
C LEU A 215 14.55 -44.38 -16.54
N ASP A 216 14.37 -44.23 -17.86
CA ASP A 216 15.43 -44.62 -18.81
C ASP A 216 16.15 -43.50 -19.60
N GLU A 217 15.90 -42.20 -19.38
CA GLU A 217 16.76 -41.16 -19.99
C GLU A 217 17.30 -40.13 -18.98
N PRO A 218 18.44 -40.44 -18.32
CA PRO A 218 19.14 -39.53 -17.43
C PRO A 218 19.93 -38.51 -18.26
N GLY A 219 19.32 -37.36 -18.57
CA GLY A 219 20.10 -36.17 -18.97
C GLY A 219 19.43 -35.19 -19.92
N ARG A 220 18.49 -35.63 -20.76
CA ARG A 220 17.88 -34.74 -21.77
C ARG A 220 16.73 -33.91 -21.19
N GLY A 221 15.96 -34.48 -20.26
CA GLY A 221 14.88 -33.77 -19.57
C GLY A 221 15.37 -32.64 -18.67
N SER A 222 16.56 -32.79 -18.06
CA SER A 222 17.03 -31.90 -17.00
C SER A 222 17.61 -30.62 -17.58
N ALA A 223 18.36 -30.74 -18.67
CA ALA A 223 18.85 -29.61 -19.43
C ALA A 223 17.69 -28.73 -19.96
N MET A 224 16.61 -29.34 -20.45
CA MET A 224 15.44 -28.60 -20.92
C MET A 224 14.68 -27.91 -19.78
N ALA A 225 14.46 -28.60 -18.65
CA ALA A 225 13.82 -28.00 -17.47
C ALA A 225 14.62 -26.80 -16.93
N LEU A 226 15.94 -26.93 -16.84
CA LEU A 226 16.84 -25.84 -16.43
C LEU A 226 16.81 -24.66 -17.42
N SER A 227 16.92 -24.94 -18.72
CA SER A 227 16.88 -23.88 -19.74
C SER A 227 15.54 -23.13 -19.75
N THR A 228 14.42 -23.84 -19.62
CA THR A 228 13.08 -23.24 -19.55
C THR A 228 12.94 -22.38 -18.30
N GLY A 229 13.36 -22.90 -17.14
CA GLY A 229 13.37 -22.14 -15.89
C GLY A 229 14.22 -20.88 -15.99
N LEU A 230 15.42 -20.95 -16.58
CA LEU A 230 16.33 -19.83 -16.72
C LEU A 230 15.81 -18.75 -17.68
N ILE A 231 15.15 -19.16 -18.77
CA ILE A 231 14.46 -18.23 -19.68
C ILE A 231 13.33 -17.51 -18.94
N VAL A 232 12.46 -18.26 -18.25
CA VAL A 232 11.33 -17.68 -17.50
C VAL A 232 11.84 -16.75 -16.40
N PHE A 233 12.88 -17.13 -15.66
CA PHE A 233 13.55 -16.27 -14.69
C PHE A 233 14.00 -14.95 -15.30
N SER A 234 14.75 -15.03 -16.40
CA SER A 234 15.35 -13.87 -17.06
C SER A 234 14.29 -12.93 -17.61
N VAL A 235 13.23 -13.47 -18.22
CA VAL A 235 12.10 -12.70 -18.72
C VAL A 235 11.34 -12.04 -17.55
N TYR A 236 11.04 -12.79 -16.49
CA TYR A 236 10.33 -12.28 -15.32
C TYR A 236 11.09 -11.11 -14.66
N VAL A 237 12.37 -11.31 -14.37
CA VAL A 237 13.23 -10.29 -13.75
C VAL A 237 13.39 -9.10 -14.69
N GLY A 238 13.68 -9.35 -15.97
CA GLY A 238 13.87 -8.31 -16.97
C GLY A 238 12.63 -7.43 -17.15
N VAL A 239 11.45 -8.03 -17.28
CA VAL A 239 10.18 -7.30 -17.45
C VAL A 239 9.85 -6.46 -16.22
N LEU A 240 9.98 -7.01 -15.01
CA LEU A 240 9.65 -6.26 -13.79
C LEU A 240 10.66 -5.15 -13.47
N LEU A 241 11.95 -5.38 -13.70
CA LEU A 241 12.95 -4.31 -13.59
C LEU A 241 12.73 -3.23 -14.64
N LEU A 242 12.45 -3.61 -15.89
CA LEU A 242 12.14 -2.64 -16.94
C LEU A 242 10.87 -1.86 -16.64
N ALA A 243 9.84 -2.52 -16.08
CA ALA A 243 8.64 -1.85 -15.58
C ALA A 243 8.99 -0.87 -14.45
N TYR A 244 9.85 -1.26 -13.50
CA TYR A 244 10.30 -0.38 -12.42
C TYR A 244 11.03 0.86 -12.93
N TYR A 245 12.05 0.70 -13.76
CA TYR A 245 12.79 1.84 -14.29
C TYR A 245 11.91 2.70 -15.21
N GLY A 246 11.17 2.06 -16.12
CA GLY A 246 10.32 2.75 -17.09
C GLY A 246 9.20 3.56 -16.43
N THR A 247 8.48 2.98 -15.47
CA THR A 247 7.40 3.67 -14.76
C THR A 247 7.93 4.82 -13.93
N ILE A 248 9.05 4.65 -13.23
CA ILE A 248 9.60 5.68 -12.36
C ILE A 248 10.17 6.83 -13.18
N LEU A 249 10.92 6.55 -14.24
CA LEU A 249 11.44 7.60 -15.13
C LEU A 249 10.30 8.37 -15.80
N ARG A 250 9.24 7.68 -16.25
CA ARG A 250 8.08 8.32 -16.87
C ARG A 250 7.27 9.15 -15.87
N ALA A 251 6.98 8.60 -14.70
CA ALA A 251 6.17 9.25 -13.68
C ALA A 251 6.88 10.42 -13.00
N THR A 252 8.20 10.35 -12.86
CA THR A 252 9.02 11.38 -12.18
C THR A 252 9.73 12.33 -13.14
N SER A 253 9.19 12.47 -14.35
CA SER A 253 9.65 13.48 -15.32
C SER A 253 9.43 14.89 -14.77
N GLU A 254 10.40 15.79 -14.98
CA GLU A 254 10.36 17.22 -14.62
C GLU A 254 8.98 17.88 -14.80
N PRO A 255 8.31 17.78 -15.97
CA PRO A 255 7.02 18.45 -16.18
C PRO A 255 5.91 17.94 -15.24
N ARG A 256 5.91 16.65 -14.89
CA ARG A 256 4.90 16.09 -13.96
C ARG A 256 5.14 16.50 -12.52
N LEU A 257 6.40 16.68 -12.15
CA LEU A 257 6.75 17.16 -10.81
C LEU A 257 6.46 18.65 -10.64
N GLN A 258 6.59 19.43 -11.70
CA GLN A 258 6.20 20.85 -11.69
C GLN A 258 4.68 21.03 -11.52
N GLN A 259 3.86 20.19 -12.16
CA GLN A 259 2.40 20.19 -11.99
C GLN A 259 1.93 19.90 -10.56
N VAL A 260 2.73 19.20 -9.75
CA VAL A 260 2.37 18.88 -8.35
C VAL A 260 2.80 20.00 -7.38
N ARG A 261 3.62 20.97 -7.83
CA ARG A 261 4.05 22.11 -7.01
C ARG A 261 3.04 23.26 -6.99
N THR A 262 2.26 23.39 -8.06
CA THR A 262 1.21 24.42 -8.23
C THR A 262 -0.08 23.98 -7.60
#